data_AF-A0A2K7SVG8-F1
#
_entry.id   AF-A0A2K7SVG8-F1
#
_cell.length_a   1.000
_cell.length_b   1.000
_cell.length_c   1.000
_cell.angle_alpha   90.00
_cell.angle_beta   90.00
_cell.angle_gamma   90.00
#
_symmetry.space_group_name_H-M   'P 1'
#
loop_
_entity.id
_entity.type
_entity.pdbx_description
1 polymer ?
#
loop_
_entity_poly.entity_id
_entity_poly.type
_entity_poly.pdbx_seq_one_letter_code
_entity_poly.pdbx_strand_id
1 'polypeptide(L)'
;MKIRELQAHIKEFDHDPEQKHHYFLKLIEEVGELSESIRKGATGQPTEDTIKGTIAEELYDALYYICALANVYEIDLEKTHQVKEILNKRKYNR
;
A
#
# COMPACT_ATOMS: atom_id res chain seq x y z
N MET A 1 -0.34 14.06 0.65
CA MET A 1 -0.18 12.93 1.58
C MET A 1 1.24 12.41 1.49
N LYS A 2 2.00 12.40 2.58
CA LYS A 2 3.27 11.67 2.67
C LYS A 2 3.02 10.24 3.15
N ILE A 3 3.89 9.29 2.79
CA ILE A 3 3.74 7.88 3.22
C ILE A 3 3.72 7.76 4.75
N ARG A 4 4.56 8.52 5.44
CA ARG A 4 4.57 8.55 6.91
C ARG A 4 3.25 9.04 7.52
N GLU A 5 2.62 10.03 6.90
CA GLU A 5 1.32 10.56 7.33
C GLU A 5 0.22 9.53 7.10
N LEU A 6 0.27 8.82 5.96
CA LEU A 6 -0.64 7.70 5.67
C LEU A 6 -0.48 6.55 6.67
N GLN A 7 0.74 6.13 6.96
CA GLN A 7 1.01 5.10 7.96
C GLN A 7 0.46 5.49 9.33
N ALA A 8 0.73 6.73 9.77
CA ALA A 8 0.22 7.23 11.05
C ALA A 8 -1.31 7.25 11.08
N HIS A 9 -1.95 7.75 10.03
CA HIS A 9 -3.40 7.80 9.92
C HIS A 9 -4.03 6.41 9.99
N ILE A 10 -3.57 5.45 9.17
CA ILE A 10 -4.07 4.06 9.19
C ILE A 10 -3.92 3.44 10.60
N LYS A 11 -2.78 3.68 11.26
CA LYS A 11 -2.51 3.15 12.59
C LYS A 11 -3.50 3.63 13.66
N GLU A 12 -4.13 4.79 13.50
CA GLU A 12 -5.08 5.34 14.46
C GLU A 12 -6.37 4.52 14.56
N PHE A 13 -6.78 3.83 13.49
CA PHE A 13 -8.04 3.11 13.43
C PHE A 13 -7.90 1.62 13.04
N ASP A 14 -6.78 1.21 12.45
CA ASP A 14 -6.52 -0.16 12.04
C ASP A 14 -5.10 -0.58 12.44
N HIS A 15 -4.99 -1.14 13.65
CA HIS A 15 -3.73 -1.59 14.21
C HIS A 15 -3.93 -2.68 15.26
N ASP A 16 -3.76 -3.93 14.83
CA ASP A 16 -3.73 -5.11 15.70
C ASP A 16 -2.42 -5.91 15.52
N PRO A 17 -1.41 -5.67 16.36
CA PRO A 17 -0.13 -6.39 16.30
C PRO A 17 -0.23 -7.91 16.44
N GLU A 18 -1.31 -8.46 17.00
CA GLU A 18 -1.48 -9.90 17.16
C GLU A 18 -2.00 -10.57 15.88
N GLN A 19 -2.55 -9.78 14.94
CA GLN A 19 -3.17 -10.28 13.72
C GLN A 19 -2.35 -10.02 12.45
N LYS A 20 -1.01 -10.06 12.53
CA LYS A 20 -0.12 -9.82 11.38
C LYS A 20 -0.46 -10.66 10.13
N HIS A 21 -0.88 -11.91 10.32
CA HIS A 21 -1.26 -12.78 9.21
C HIS A 21 -2.57 -12.34 8.53
N HIS A 22 -3.52 -11.78 9.29
CA HIS A 22 -4.75 -11.22 8.73
C HIS A 22 -4.45 -10.09 7.73
N TYR A 23 -3.60 -9.13 8.12
CA TYR A 23 -3.15 -8.05 7.23
C TYR A 23 -2.45 -8.57 5.97
N PHE A 24 -1.69 -9.65 6.08
CA PHE A 24 -1.06 -10.27 4.91
C PHE A 24 -2.10 -10.87 3.96
N LEU A 25 -3.08 -11.61 4.49
CA LEU A 25 -4.15 -12.19 3.67
C LEU A 25 -4.95 -11.10 2.96
N LYS A 26 -5.30 -10.03 3.66
CA LYS A 26 -5.96 -8.86 3.08
C LYS A 26 -5.15 -8.22 1.94
N LEU A 27 -3.84 -8.03 2.10
CA LEU A 27 -2.98 -7.57 1.00
C LEU A 27 -3.10 -8.49 -0.23
N ILE A 28 -3.12 -9.81 -0.04
CA ILE A 28 -3.24 -10.76 -1.16
C ILE A 28 -4.62 -10.69 -1.82
N GLU A 29 -5.68 -10.47 -1.05
CA GLU A 29 -7.02 -10.21 -1.60
C GLU A 29 -7.01 -8.97 -2.50
N GLU A 30 -6.51 -7.83 -2.02
CA GLU A 30 -6.47 -6.59 -2.81
C GLU A 30 -5.58 -6.71 -4.07
N VAL A 31 -4.50 -7.49 -4.00
CA VAL A 31 -3.69 -7.81 -5.19
C VAL A 31 -4.49 -8.64 -6.20
N GLY A 32 -5.38 -9.51 -5.74
CA GLY A 32 -6.31 -10.27 -6.57
C GLY A 32 -7.33 -9.35 -7.26
N GLU A 33 -7.95 -8.43 -6.50
CA GLU A 33 -8.91 -7.45 -7.02
C GLU A 33 -8.23 -6.48 -8.02
N LEU A 34 -7.01 -6.02 -7.72
CA LEU A 34 -6.17 -5.27 -8.65
C LEU A 34 -5.90 -6.04 -9.94
N SER A 35 -5.61 -7.34 -9.85
CA SER A 35 -5.42 -8.18 -11.04
C SER A 35 -6.68 -8.22 -11.90
N GLU A 36 -7.86 -8.32 -11.27
CA GLU A 36 -9.14 -8.33 -11.95
C GLU A 36 -9.45 -6.97 -12.62
N SER A 37 -9.25 -5.85 -11.93
CA SER A 37 -9.52 -4.51 -12.46
C SER A 37 -8.61 -4.16 -13.65
N ILE A 38 -7.33 -4.58 -13.59
CA ILE A 38 -6.39 -4.48 -14.70
C ILE A 38 -6.87 -5.32 -15.89
N ARG A 39 -7.26 -6.58 -15.66
CA ARG A 39 -7.78 -7.46 -16.71
C ARG A 39 -9.04 -6.89 -17.38
N LYS A 40 -9.89 -6.21 -16.62
CA LYS A 40 -11.10 -5.52 -17.12
C LYS A 40 -10.80 -4.20 -17.85
N GLY A 41 -9.58 -3.69 -17.76
CA GLY A 41 -9.21 -2.40 -18.34
C GLY A 41 -9.89 -1.21 -17.66
N ALA A 42 -10.17 -1.30 -16.35
CA ALA A 42 -10.84 -0.27 -15.56
C ALA A 42 -9.91 0.91 -15.23
N THR A 43 -9.37 1.55 -16.28
CA THR A 43 -8.35 2.60 -16.24
C THR A 43 -8.93 4.00 -16.07
N GLY A 44 -8.08 4.95 -15.69
CA GLY A 44 -8.44 6.38 -15.59
C GLY A 44 -8.49 6.86 -14.15
N GLN A 45 -8.70 8.16 -13.97
CA GLN A 45 -8.92 8.75 -12.65
C GLN A 45 -10.42 8.75 -12.38
N PRO A 46 -10.93 7.97 -11.42
CA PRO A 46 -12.34 7.95 -11.10
C PRO A 46 -12.79 9.19 -10.33
N THR A 47 -14.10 9.40 -10.32
CA THR A 47 -14.82 10.26 -9.37
C THR A 47 -15.33 9.43 -8.20
N GLU A 48 -15.91 10.08 -7.19
CA GLU A 48 -16.54 9.40 -6.04
C GLU A 48 -17.58 8.35 -6.48
N ASP A 49 -18.40 8.68 -7.49
CA ASP A 49 -19.43 7.77 -8.01
C ASP A 49 -18.87 6.59 -8.83
N THR A 50 -17.63 6.69 -9.31
CA THR A 50 -17.05 5.75 -10.28
C THR A 50 -15.81 5.02 -9.76
N ILE A 51 -15.42 5.24 -8.51
CA ILE A 51 -14.21 4.65 -7.92
C ILE A 51 -14.27 3.12 -7.82
N LYS A 52 -15.46 2.56 -7.61
CA LYS A 52 -15.66 1.14 -7.31
C LYS A 52 -15.20 0.19 -8.44
N GLY A 53 -14.35 -0.77 -8.12
CA GLY A 53 -13.76 -1.77 -9.02
C GLY A 53 -12.76 -1.20 -10.02
N THR A 54 -12.26 0.01 -9.80
CA THR A 54 -11.28 0.65 -10.70
C THR A 54 -9.86 0.34 -10.28
N ILE A 55 -8.94 0.37 -11.25
CA ILE A 55 -7.50 0.19 -10.96
C ILE A 55 -7.01 1.19 -9.91
N ALA A 56 -7.59 2.40 -9.85
CA ALA A 56 -7.20 3.42 -8.88
C ALA A 56 -7.58 3.05 -7.44
N GLU A 57 -8.76 2.46 -7.23
CA GLU A 57 -9.20 1.93 -5.94
C GLU A 57 -8.29 0.78 -5.51
N GLU A 58 -8.13 -0.24 -6.36
CA GLU A 58 -7.37 -1.43 -5.98
C GLU A 58 -5.87 -1.16 -5.74
N LEU A 59 -5.29 -0.19 -6.47
CA LEU A 59 -3.93 0.28 -6.19
C LEU A 59 -3.83 0.94 -4.81
N TYR A 60 -4.86 1.69 -4.41
CA TYR A 60 -4.92 2.32 -3.11
C TYR A 60 -5.14 1.28 -2.00
N ASP A 61 -6.00 0.28 -2.21
CA ASP A 61 -6.26 -0.77 -1.24
C ASP A 61 -5.02 -1.66 -1.01
N ALA A 62 -4.28 -1.97 -2.08
CA ALA A 62 -2.96 -2.59 -1.95
C ALA A 62 -1.97 -1.71 -1.16
N LEU A 63 -1.91 -0.41 -1.45
CA LEU A 63 -1.08 0.54 -0.70
C LEU A 63 -1.48 0.63 0.78
N TYR A 64 -2.78 0.58 1.07
CA TYR A 64 -3.34 0.59 2.42
C TYR A 64 -2.79 -0.59 3.22
N TYR A 65 -2.91 -1.82 2.71
CA TYR A 65 -2.43 -2.99 3.43
C TYR A 65 -0.90 -3.09 3.48
N ILE A 66 -0.17 -2.52 2.51
CA ILE A 66 1.28 -2.34 2.64
C ILE A 66 1.63 -1.45 3.84
N CYS A 67 0.90 -0.35 4.04
CA CYS A 67 1.10 0.55 5.18
C CYS A 67 0.66 -0.11 6.50
N ALA A 68 -0.47 -0.81 6.52
CA ALA A 68 -0.96 -1.53 7.69
C ALA A 68 0.02 -2.63 8.13
N LEU A 69 0.54 -3.41 7.18
CA LEU A 69 1.61 -4.38 7.42
C LEU A 69 2.85 -3.70 7.99
N ALA A 70 3.31 -2.61 7.37
CA ALA A 70 4.45 -1.87 7.90
C ALA A 70 4.21 -1.41 9.35
N ASN A 71 2.99 -0.97 9.69
CA ASN A 71 2.64 -0.57 11.06
C ASN A 71 2.73 -1.72 12.07
N VAL A 72 2.14 -2.91 11.78
CA VAL A 72 2.14 -4.06 12.71
C VAL A 72 3.51 -4.74 12.83
N TYR A 73 4.41 -4.50 11.88
CA TYR A 73 5.83 -4.91 11.95
C TYR A 73 6.76 -3.78 12.43
N GLU A 74 6.22 -2.63 12.84
CA GLU A 74 6.98 -1.47 13.34
C GLU A 74 8.01 -0.91 12.32
N ILE A 75 7.67 -0.94 11.04
CA ILE A 75 8.49 -0.48 9.92
C ILE A 75 8.08 0.95 9.52
N ASP A 76 9.07 1.85 9.47
CA ASP A 76 8.93 3.19 8.89
C ASP A 76 9.28 3.14 7.40
N LEU A 77 8.25 3.23 6.53
CA LEU A 77 8.44 3.11 5.08
C LEU A 77 9.21 4.30 4.49
N GLU A 78 9.08 5.50 5.07
CA GLU A 78 9.80 6.69 4.62
C GLU A 78 11.31 6.55 4.90
N LYS A 79 11.67 6.09 6.11
CA LYS A 79 13.08 5.75 6.42
C LYS A 79 13.58 4.59 5.57
N THR A 80 12.75 3.59 5.33
CA THR A 80 13.09 2.45 4.46
C THR A 80 13.41 2.93 3.04
N HIS A 81 12.62 3.87 2.50
CA HIS A 81 12.87 4.52 1.21
C HIS A 81 14.23 5.23 1.20
N GLN A 82 14.55 6.03 2.23
CA GLN A 82 15.85 6.71 2.33
C GLN A 82 17.03 5.73 2.32
N VAL A 83 16.94 4.63 3.07
CA VAL A 83 17.97 3.58 3.10
C VAL A 83 18.12 2.93 1.72
N LYS A 84 16.99 2.61 1.06
CA LYS A 84 16.99 2.01 -0.29
C LYS A 84 17.60 2.92 -1.33
N GLU A 85 17.35 4.22 -1.28
CA GLU A 85 17.93 5.19 -2.20
C GLU A 85 19.44 5.30 -2.06
N ILE A 86 19.97 5.29 -0.83
CA ILE A 86 21.42 5.26 -0.58
C ILE A 86 22.05 4.00 -1.20
N LEU A 87 21.41 2.85 -1.02
CA LEU A 87 21.89 1.58 -1.60
C LEU A 87 21.82 1.60 -3.14
N ASN A 88 20.75 2.14 -3.72
CA ASN A 88 20.59 2.25 -5.17
C ASN A 88 21.65 3.15 -5.80
N LYS A 89 21.96 4.30 -5.20
CA LYS A 89 23.03 5.20 -5.65
C LYS A 89 24.39 4.51 -5.67
N ARG A 90 24.72 3.78 -4.60
CA ARG A 90 25.96 2.99 -4.51
C ARG A 90 26.04 1.89 -5.56
N LYS A 91 24.93 1.18 -5.82
CA LYS A 91 24.90 0.02 -6.73
C LYS A 91 24.90 0.42 -8.20
N TYR A 92 24.17 1.48 -8.55
CA TYR A 92 23.94 1.89 -9.93
C TYR A 92 24.70 3.15 -10.34
N ASN A 93 25.57 3.67 -9.45
CA ASN A 93 26.39 4.86 -9.67
C ASN A 93 25.58 6.07 -10.16
N ARG A 94 24.41 6.27 -9.53
CA ARG A 94 23.54 7.42 -9.73
C ARG A 94 23.80 8.49 -8.68
#